data_AF-A0A0F9DH01-F1
#
_entry.id   AF-A0A0F9DH01-F1
#
_cell.length_a   1.000
_cell.length_b   1.000
_cell.length_c   1.000
_cell.angle_alpha   90.00
_cell.angle_beta   90.00
_cell.angle_gamma   90.00
#
_symmetry.space_group_name_H-M   'P 1'
#
loop_
_entity.id
_entity.type
_entity.pdbx_description
1 polymer ?
#
loop_
_entity_poly.entity_id
_entity_poly.type
_entity_poly.pdbx_seq_one_letter_code
_entity_poly.pdbx_strand_id
1 'polypeptide(L)'
;MKSSLQLKKVIVIIIALSAISIAPYGSTLNFIKESKSIGSSNSRLTSSTVSEKITISRNSGWADFKNAGKCVGDGTFFNPYIIKDLVIDALGIGSGIQIIDSDVFFIIKNVTITNSGPYYWQGGIELSGVKNGFLNENILHNNLAAGISLLFSNNNTVFNNLISPNY
;
A
#
# COMPACT_ATOMS: atom_id res chain seq x y z
N MET A 1 -47.04 -16.99 13.36
CA MET A 1 -46.26 -16.24 14.37
C MET A 1 -44.95 -16.98 14.72
N LYS A 2 -43.97 -17.03 13.80
CA LYS A 2 -42.67 -17.72 14.01
C LYS A 2 -41.44 -16.83 13.73
N SER A 3 -41.58 -15.52 13.61
CA SER A 3 -40.49 -14.58 13.28
C SER A 3 -39.83 -13.89 14.47
N SER A 4 -40.39 -13.96 15.69
CA SER A 4 -39.87 -13.23 16.86
C SER A 4 -38.81 -13.98 17.68
N LEU A 5 -38.61 -15.29 17.42
CA LEU A 5 -37.67 -16.11 18.19
C LEU A 5 -36.24 -16.10 17.64
N GLN A 6 -36.03 -15.81 16.36
CA GLN A 6 -34.70 -15.75 15.75
C GLN A 6 -34.02 -14.38 15.89
N LEU A 7 -34.79 -13.29 15.96
CA LEU A 7 -34.24 -11.93 16.11
C LEU A 7 -33.64 -11.66 17.50
N LYS A 8 -34.18 -12.30 18.55
CA LYS A 8 -33.67 -12.15 19.94
C LYS A 8 -32.32 -12.83 20.17
N LYS A 9 -31.97 -13.88 19.41
CA LYS A 9 -30.69 -14.58 19.57
C LYS A 9 -29.52 -13.82 18.92
N VAL A 10 -29.77 -13.05 17.87
CA VAL A 10 -28.73 -12.27 17.17
C VAL A 10 -28.32 -11.03 17.98
N ILE A 11 -29.26 -10.38 18.66
CA ILE A 11 -28.96 -9.18 19.47
C ILE A 11 -28.13 -9.51 20.72
N VAL A 12 -28.34 -10.69 21.33
CA VAL A 12 -27.56 -11.12 22.51
C VAL A 12 -26.08 -11.41 22.16
N ILE A 13 -25.79 -11.82 20.92
CA ILE A 13 -24.41 -12.11 20.48
C ILE A 13 -23.61 -10.82 20.24
N ILE A 14 -24.27 -9.71 19.86
CA ILE A 14 -23.59 -8.42 19.60
C ILE A 14 -23.20 -7.71 20.91
N ILE A 15 -23.94 -7.92 21.99
CA ILE A 15 -23.66 -7.28 23.30
C ILE A 15 -22.56 -8.04 24.08
N ALA A 16 -22.26 -9.30 23.72
CA ALA A 16 -21.22 -10.08 24.39
C ALA A 16 -19.78 -9.74 23.97
N LEU A 17 -19.57 -8.92 22.93
CA LEU A 17 -18.24 -8.56 22.40
C LEU A 17 -17.74 -7.18 22.84
N SER A 18 -18.54 -6.39 23.58
CA SER A 18 -18.14 -5.04 24.02
C SER A 18 -17.53 -4.97 25.43
N ALA A 19 -17.27 -6.11 26.07
CA ALA A 19 -16.63 -6.16 27.39
C ALA A 19 -15.19 -6.71 27.30
N ILE A 20 -14.32 -6.03 26.54
CA ILE A 20 -12.87 -6.17 26.73
C ILE A 20 -12.47 -5.07 27.72
N SER A 21 -12.15 -5.51 28.93
CA SER A 21 -11.73 -4.71 30.07
C SER A 21 -10.57 -3.77 29.73
N ILE A 22 -10.76 -2.49 30.02
CA ILE A 22 -9.67 -1.53 30.17
C ILE A 22 -9.03 -1.81 31.52
N ALA A 23 -7.79 -2.28 31.54
CA ALA A 23 -6.97 -2.31 32.75
C ALA A 23 -5.94 -1.18 32.68
N PRO A 24 -5.88 -0.27 33.66
CA PRO A 24 -4.80 0.71 33.76
C PRO A 24 -3.63 0.09 34.53
N TYR A 25 -2.54 -0.20 33.85
CA TYR A 25 -1.27 -0.49 34.52
C TYR A 25 -0.18 0.43 33.98
N GLY A 26 -0.15 1.63 34.54
CA GLY A 26 1.09 2.37 34.65
C GLY A 26 2.06 1.57 35.52
N SER A 27 3.16 1.14 34.93
CA SER A 27 4.39 0.85 35.65
C SER A 27 5.55 1.31 34.77
N THR A 28 6.34 2.25 35.27
CA THR A 28 7.58 2.70 34.64
C THR A 28 8.56 1.53 34.66
N LEU A 29 8.86 0.97 33.48
CA LEU A 29 9.87 -0.08 33.35
C LEU A 29 11.26 0.56 33.31
N ASN A 30 12.06 0.28 34.33
CA ASN A 30 13.43 0.73 34.48
C ASN A 30 14.32 0.17 33.35
N PHE A 31 15.08 1.06 32.71
CA PHE A 31 16.18 0.72 31.81
C PHE A 31 17.26 -0.06 32.58
N ILE A 32 17.44 -1.35 32.28
CA ILE A 32 18.69 -2.06 32.53
C ILE A 32 19.33 -2.35 31.17
N LYS A 33 20.40 -1.61 30.89
CA LYS A 33 21.28 -1.79 29.75
C LYS A 33 22.24 -2.94 30.08
N GLU A 34 21.90 -4.15 29.66
CA GLU A 34 22.86 -5.26 29.57
C GLU A 34 22.88 -5.76 28.11
N SER A 35 23.83 -5.25 27.34
CA SER A 35 24.11 -5.74 25.99
C SER A 35 24.93 -7.03 26.08
N LYS A 36 24.25 -8.18 26.09
CA LYS A 36 24.89 -9.47 25.81
C LYS A 36 24.95 -9.62 24.29
N SER A 37 26.15 -9.57 23.72
CA SER A 37 26.36 -9.76 22.28
C SER A 37 25.96 -11.18 21.88
N ILE A 38 24.75 -11.32 21.35
CA ILE A 38 24.33 -12.51 20.62
C ILE A 38 24.64 -12.24 19.15
N GLY A 39 25.41 -13.16 18.56
CA GLY A 39 25.88 -13.09 17.19
C GLY A 39 24.76 -12.72 16.22
N SER A 40 25.06 -11.75 15.37
CA SER A 40 24.19 -11.26 14.31
C SER A 40 23.91 -12.38 13.31
N SER A 41 22.89 -13.20 13.59
CA SER A 41 22.06 -13.71 12.52
C SER A 41 21.19 -12.55 12.06
N ASN A 42 21.80 -11.66 11.27
CA ASN A 42 21.08 -10.83 10.32
C ASN A 42 20.37 -11.78 9.34
N SER A 43 19.27 -12.41 9.76
CA SER A 43 18.17 -12.66 8.84
C SER A 43 17.38 -11.34 8.71
N ARG A 44 18.11 -10.27 8.37
CA ARG A 44 17.52 -9.10 7.75
C ARG A 44 16.92 -9.63 6.45
N LEU A 45 15.60 -9.60 6.40
CA LEU A 45 14.76 -9.56 5.20
C LEU A 45 15.62 -9.63 3.94
N THR A 46 15.79 -10.84 3.42
CA THR A 46 16.53 -11.09 2.19
C THR A 46 15.82 -10.34 1.08
N SER A 47 16.36 -9.15 0.78
CA SER A 47 16.21 -8.37 -0.43
C SER A 47 14.98 -8.75 -1.25
N SER A 48 13.86 -8.03 -1.06
CA SER A 48 12.95 -7.85 -2.19
C SER A 48 13.82 -7.37 -3.35
N THR A 49 13.95 -8.17 -4.41
CA THR A 49 14.70 -7.78 -5.61
C THR A 49 14.25 -6.37 -6.00
N VAL A 50 15.20 -5.45 -6.16
CA VAL A 50 14.88 -4.10 -6.65
C VAL A 50 14.22 -4.27 -8.01
N SER A 51 12.96 -3.87 -8.10
CA SER A 51 12.19 -3.88 -9.34
C SER A 51 12.55 -2.65 -10.15
N GLU A 52 12.51 -2.82 -11.47
CA GLU A 52 12.49 -1.69 -12.40
C GLU A 52 11.27 -0.80 -12.12
N LYS A 53 11.37 0.46 -12.55
CA LYS A 53 10.23 1.38 -12.60
C LYS A 53 9.08 0.78 -13.41
N ILE A 54 7.86 1.09 -13.01
CA ILE A 54 6.65 0.60 -13.66
C ILE A 54 5.95 1.76 -14.36
N THR A 55 5.67 1.59 -15.64
CA THR A 55 4.80 2.51 -16.40
C THR A 55 3.69 1.70 -17.05
N ILE A 56 2.45 2.08 -16.78
CA ILE A 56 1.26 1.46 -17.35
C ILE A 56 0.40 2.55 -17.99
N SER A 57 0.21 2.45 -19.30
CA SER A 57 -0.60 3.40 -20.07
C SER A 57 -1.85 2.72 -20.60
N ARG A 58 -3.01 3.30 -20.28
CA ARG A 58 -4.34 2.82 -20.63
C ARG A 58 -4.63 1.41 -20.09
N ASN A 59 -5.87 0.97 -20.31
CA ASN A 59 -6.30 -0.37 -19.88
C ASN A 59 -5.55 -1.50 -20.59
N SER A 60 -5.10 -1.29 -21.83
CA SER A 60 -4.27 -2.27 -22.55
C SER A 60 -2.91 -2.50 -21.87
N GLY A 61 -2.30 -1.45 -21.30
CA GLY A 61 -1.02 -1.57 -20.61
C GLY A 61 -1.10 -2.51 -19.40
N TRP A 62 -2.25 -2.57 -18.72
CA TRP A 62 -2.47 -3.53 -17.63
C TRP A 62 -2.51 -4.97 -18.12
N ALA A 63 -3.18 -5.22 -19.25
CA ALA A 63 -3.22 -6.55 -19.85
C ALA A 63 -1.82 -7.01 -20.27
N ASP A 64 -1.03 -6.12 -20.88
CA ASP A 64 0.37 -6.41 -21.24
C ASP A 64 1.22 -6.70 -20.00
N PHE A 65 1.07 -5.88 -18.94
CA PHE A 65 1.78 -6.06 -17.68
C PHE A 65 1.45 -7.39 -17.00
N LYS A 66 0.17 -7.79 -17.01
CA LYS A 66 -0.29 -9.10 -16.56
C LYS A 66 0.28 -10.24 -17.41
N ASN A 67 0.23 -10.12 -18.73
CA ASN A 67 0.72 -11.14 -19.66
C ASN A 67 2.23 -11.36 -19.53
N ALA A 68 2.98 -10.33 -19.13
CA ALA A 68 4.39 -10.42 -18.76
C ALA A 68 4.63 -11.07 -17.37
N GLY A 69 3.58 -11.51 -16.68
CA GLY A 69 3.66 -12.12 -15.35
C GLY A 69 3.99 -11.15 -14.22
N LYS A 70 3.88 -9.83 -14.44
CA LYS A 70 4.28 -8.80 -13.47
C LYS A 70 3.17 -8.40 -12.49
N CYS A 71 1.94 -8.85 -12.72
CA CYS A 71 0.82 -8.72 -11.78
C CYS A 71 -0.17 -9.87 -11.91
N VAL A 72 -1.10 -9.94 -10.96
CA VAL A 72 -2.26 -10.84 -10.98
C VAL A 72 -3.56 -10.02 -11.07
N GLY A 73 -4.69 -10.69 -11.28
CA GLY A 73 -6.01 -10.06 -11.41
C GLY A 73 -6.46 -9.86 -12.86
N ASP A 74 -7.65 -9.27 -13.05
CA ASP A 74 -8.20 -8.93 -14.37
C ASP A 74 -8.73 -7.49 -14.48
N GLY A 75 -8.61 -6.71 -13.41
CA GLY A 75 -8.98 -5.30 -13.41
C GLY A 75 -10.46 -5.05 -13.13
N THR A 76 -11.22 -6.07 -12.75
CA THR A 76 -12.61 -5.92 -12.29
C THR A 76 -12.67 -5.52 -10.81
N PHE A 77 -13.82 -4.99 -10.36
CA PHE A 77 -14.03 -4.64 -8.95
C PHE A 77 -13.77 -5.82 -7.99
N PHE A 78 -14.15 -7.04 -8.39
CA PHE A 78 -13.97 -8.24 -7.58
C PHE A 78 -12.60 -8.89 -7.74
N ASN A 79 -11.88 -8.58 -8.82
CA ASN A 79 -10.57 -9.14 -9.12
C ASN A 79 -9.62 -8.07 -9.70
N PRO A 80 -9.29 -7.03 -8.90
CA PRO A 80 -8.47 -5.92 -9.36
C PRO A 80 -7.08 -6.39 -9.76
N TYR A 81 -6.40 -5.62 -10.62
CA TYR A 81 -4.97 -5.83 -10.85
C TYR A 81 -4.18 -5.56 -9.56
N ILE A 82 -3.17 -6.39 -9.25
CA ILE A 82 -2.41 -6.25 -7.99
C ILE A 82 -0.91 -6.11 -8.27
N ILE A 83 -0.35 -4.95 -7.89
CA ILE A 83 1.09 -4.70 -7.79
C ILE A 83 1.44 -4.69 -6.30
N LYS A 84 2.33 -5.57 -5.85
CA LYS A 84 2.65 -5.67 -4.43
C LYS A 84 4.04 -6.19 -4.11
N ASP A 85 4.48 -5.93 -2.88
CA ASP A 85 5.68 -6.51 -2.27
C ASP A 85 6.99 -6.17 -3.04
N LEU A 86 7.04 -4.99 -3.67
CA LEU A 86 8.16 -4.51 -4.48
C LEU A 86 8.97 -3.43 -3.76
N VAL A 87 10.27 -3.38 -4.05
CA VAL A 87 11.14 -2.24 -3.74
C VAL A 87 11.58 -1.62 -5.06
N ILE A 88 11.34 -0.33 -5.27
CA ILE A 88 11.60 0.37 -6.52
C ILE A 88 12.51 1.57 -6.25
N ASP A 89 13.61 1.66 -6.99
CA ASP A 89 14.44 2.85 -7.08
C ASP A 89 14.15 3.57 -8.41
N ALA A 90 13.65 4.80 -8.34
CA ALA A 90 13.33 5.61 -9.50
C ALA A 90 14.54 6.38 -10.08
N LEU A 91 15.73 6.23 -9.48
CA LEU A 91 17.02 6.70 -10.01
C LEU A 91 17.09 8.23 -10.24
N GLY A 92 16.32 9.00 -9.49
CA GLY A 92 16.20 10.45 -9.60
C GLY A 92 15.48 10.93 -10.86
N ILE A 93 14.82 10.03 -11.61
CA ILE A 93 14.19 10.35 -12.90
C ILE A 93 12.78 9.75 -13.04
N GLY A 94 11.78 10.61 -13.24
CA GLY A 94 10.40 10.16 -13.41
C GLY A 94 9.81 9.57 -12.14
N SER A 95 8.69 8.86 -12.28
CA SER A 95 7.98 8.24 -11.17
C SER A 95 8.37 6.78 -11.00
N GLY A 96 8.33 6.26 -9.77
CA GLY A 96 8.63 4.85 -9.51
C GLY A 96 7.55 3.92 -10.08
N ILE A 97 6.28 4.26 -9.83
CA ILE A 97 5.12 3.69 -10.51
C ILE A 97 4.35 4.83 -11.16
N GLN A 98 4.14 4.75 -12.47
CA GLN A 98 3.35 5.69 -13.25
C GLN A 98 2.18 4.96 -13.93
N ILE A 99 0.97 5.46 -13.74
CA ILE A 99 -0.24 4.92 -14.36
C ILE A 99 -0.99 6.06 -15.04
N ILE A 100 -1.27 5.90 -16.33
CA ILE A 100 -1.83 6.97 -17.18
C ILE A 100 -3.12 6.48 -17.85
N ASP A 101 -4.18 7.28 -17.80
CA ASP A 101 -5.44 7.13 -18.53
C ASP A 101 -6.11 5.75 -18.38
N SER A 102 -6.30 5.31 -17.13
CA SER A 102 -6.89 3.99 -16.85
C SER A 102 -8.06 4.07 -15.89
N ASP A 103 -9.11 3.30 -16.15
CA ASP A 103 -10.30 3.21 -15.30
C ASP A 103 -10.57 1.79 -14.76
N VAL A 104 -9.64 0.85 -14.93
CA VAL A 104 -9.72 -0.47 -14.31
C VAL A 104 -9.51 -0.39 -12.80
N PHE A 105 -9.97 -1.41 -12.08
CA PHE A 105 -9.70 -1.53 -10.64
C PHE A 105 -8.30 -2.10 -10.43
N PHE A 106 -7.52 -1.46 -9.55
CA PHE A 106 -6.20 -1.94 -9.20
C PHE A 106 -5.82 -1.64 -7.75
N ILE A 107 -4.87 -2.42 -7.25
CA ILE A 107 -4.30 -2.30 -5.91
C ILE A 107 -2.78 -2.15 -6.05
N ILE A 108 -2.23 -1.10 -5.43
CA ILE A 108 -0.78 -0.99 -5.16
C ILE A 108 -0.61 -1.15 -3.66
N LYS A 109 0.03 -2.24 -3.25
CA LYS A 109 0.12 -2.62 -1.84
C LYS A 109 1.53 -3.01 -1.39
N ASN A 110 1.95 -2.52 -0.22
CA ASN A 110 3.23 -2.93 0.39
C ASN A 110 4.42 -2.73 -0.57
N VAL A 111 4.44 -1.61 -1.30
CA VAL A 111 5.60 -1.22 -2.11
C VAL A 111 6.43 -0.18 -1.38
N THR A 112 7.75 -0.25 -1.54
CA THR A 112 8.69 0.78 -1.10
C THR A 112 9.25 1.49 -2.32
N ILE A 113 9.15 2.81 -2.39
CA ILE A 113 9.65 3.59 -3.54
C ILE A 113 10.51 4.76 -3.10
N THR A 114 11.70 4.87 -3.71
CA THR A 114 12.68 5.93 -3.46
C THR A 114 13.16 6.62 -4.72
N ASN A 115 13.72 7.83 -4.55
CA ASN A 115 14.43 8.58 -5.57
C ASN A 115 13.61 8.87 -6.83
N SER A 116 12.34 9.28 -6.73
CA SER A 116 11.63 9.85 -7.90
C SER A 116 12.31 11.11 -8.41
N GLY A 117 11.97 11.52 -9.62
CA GLY A 117 12.42 12.78 -10.22
C GLY A 117 11.80 14.03 -9.59
N PRO A 118 12.34 15.21 -9.95
CA PRO A 118 12.08 16.48 -9.26
C PRO A 118 10.88 17.28 -9.76
N TYR A 119 10.18 16.81 -10.81
CA TYR A 119 9.04 17.57 -11.33
C TYR A 119 7.81 17.35 -10.46
N TYR A 120 7.01 18.41 -10.23
CA TYR A 120 5.88 18.36 -9.28
C TYR A 120 4.81 17.30 -9.60
N TRP A 121 4.70 16.88 -10.87
CA TRP A 121 3.79 15.81 -11.28
C TRP A 121 4.35 14.42 -11.03
N GLN A 122 5.66 14.30 -10.86
CA GLN A 122 6.35 13.05 -10.58
C GLN A 122 6.27 12.71 -9.08
N GLY A 123 6.37 11.43 -8.78
CA GLY A 123 6.47 10.98 -7.40
C GLY A 123 6.83 9.52 -7.27
N GLY A 124 6.80 9.01 -6.05
CA GLY A 124 6.91 7.58 -5.82
C GLY A 124 5.82 6.83 -6.62
N ILE A 125 4.56 7.27 -6.46
CA ILE A 125 3.42 6.80 -7.26
C ILE A 125 2.77 8.00 -7.96
N GLU A 126 2.64 7.94 -9.28
CA GLU A 126 1.95 8.93 -10.11
C GLU A 126 0.75 8.30 -10.80
N LEU A 127 -0.43 8.86 -10.57
CA LEU A 127 -1.68 8.51 -11.24
C LEU A 127 -2.17 9.72 -12.04
N SER A 128 -2.23 9.63 -13.37
CA SER A 128 -2.68 10.71 -14.25
C SER A 128 -3.88 10.27 -15.11
N GLY A 129 -5.04 10.90 -14.94
CA GLY A 129 -6.27 10.48 -15.64
C GLY A 129 -6.80 9.12 -15.18
N VAL A 130 -6.55 8.74 -13.92
CA VAL A 130 -6.80 7.39 -13.40
C VAL A 130 -8.00 7.33 -12.46
N LYS A 131 -8.74 6.22 -12.52
CA LYS A 131 -9.83 5.90 -11.60
C LYS A 131 -9.63 4.55 -10.91
N ASN A 132 -10.34 4.34 -9.81
CA ASN A 132 -10.54 3.03 -9.17
C ASN A 132 -9.26 2.37 -8.61
N GLY A 133 -8.23 3.16 -8.30
CA GLY A 133 -7.01 2.71 -7.64
C GLY A 133 -7.14 2.65 -6.12
N PHE A 134 -6.60 1.60 -5.52
CA PHE A 134 -6.45 1.48 -4.07
C PHE A 134 -4.97 1.39 -3.68
N LEU A 135 -4.46 2.45 -3.07
CA LEU A 135 -3.07 2.57 -2.63
C LEU A 135 -3.01 2.31 -1.12
N ASN A 136 -2.47 1.16 -0.71
CA ASN A 136 -2.49 0.71 0.68
C ASN A 136 -1.12 0.25 1.20
N GLU A 137 -0.75 0.59 2.43
CA GLU A 137 0.46 0.07 3.09
C GLU A 137 1.78 0.34 2.33
N ASN A 138 1.86 1.41 1.54
CA ASN A 138 3.07 1.74 0.78
C ASN A 138 3.99 2.67 1.58
N ILE A 139 5.30 2.55 1.35
CA ILE A 139 6.34 3.39 1.96
C ILE A 139 6.99 4.22 0.86
N LEU A 140 6.83 5.54 0.91
CA LEU A 140 7.26 6.45 -0.14
C LEU A 140 8.15 7.53 0.48
N HIS A 141 9.46 7.40 0.27
CA HIS A 141 10.47 8.24 0.93
C HIS A 141 11.64 8.58 0.01
N ASN A 142 12.37 9.65 0.31
CA ASN A 142 13.49 10.16 -0.46
C ASN A 142 13.16 10.38 -1.95
N ASN A 143 11.91 10.75 -2.25
CA ASN A 143 11.51 11.16 -3.59
C ASN A 143 11.76 12.67 -3.73
N LEU A 144 12.24 13.12 -4.90
CA LEU A 144 12.59 14.53 -5.15
C LEU A 144 11.38 15.43 -5.45
N ALA A 145 10.17 14.89 -5.33
CA ALA A 145 8.91 15.60 -5.50
C ALA A 145 7.83 14.97 -4.60
N ALA A 146 6.68 14.57 -5.17
CA ALA A 146 5.60 13.99 -4.38
C ALA A 146 5.90 12.55 -3.93
N GLY A 147 5.34 12.15 -2.77
CA GLY A 147 5.22 10.72 -2.48
C GLY A 147 4.18 10.07 -3.41
N ILE A 148 2.97 10.62 -3.41
CA ILE A 148 1.85 10.22 -4.28
C ILE A 148 1.35 11.46 -5.03
N SER A 149 1.29 11.39 -6.36
CA SER A 149 0.74 12.42 -7.24
C SER A 149 -0.54 11.91 -7.90
N LEU A 150 -1.65 12.63 -7.74
CA LEU A 150 -2.96 12.32 -8.33
C LEU A 150 -3.37 13.48 -9.25
N LEU A 151 -3.20 13.32 -10.56
CA LEU A 151 -3.49 14.33 -11.56
C LEU A 151 -4.73 13.94 -12.34
N PHE A 152 -5.72 14.84 -12.41
CA PHE A 152 -6.97 14.61 -13.14
C PHE A 152 -7.61 13.22 -12.85
N SER A 153 -7.46 12.74 -11.62
CA SER A 153 -7.78 11.38 -11.20
C SER A 153 -8.91 11.40 -10.16
N ASN A 154 -9.81 10.41 -10.17
CA ASN A 154 -10.97 10.39 -9.28
C ASN A 154 -11.31 8.97 -8.81
N ASN A 155 -12.06 8.84 -7.70
CA ASN A 155 -12.43 7.54 -7.12
C ASN A 155 -11.21 6.63 -6.82
N ASN A 156 -10.12 7.24 -6.35
CA ASN A 156 -8.96 6.52 -5.84
C ASN A 156 -8.97 6.60 -4.31
N THR A 157 -8.59 5.51 -3.65
CA THR A 157 -8.49 5.45 -2.20
C THR A 157 -7.02 5.34 -1.81
N VAL A 158 -6.57 6.24 -0.94
CA VAL A 158 -5.21 6.27 -0.39
C VAL A 158 -5.32 6.01 1.10
N PHE A 159 -4.86 4.85 1.56
CA PHE A 159 -5.07 4.38 2.93
C PHE A 159 -3.79 3.81 3.53
N ASN A 160 -3.49 4.11 4.79
CA ASN A 160 -2.39 3.49 5.55
C ASN A 160 -1.02 3.52 4.84
N ASN A 161 -0.67 4.62 4.15
CA ASN A 161 0.63 4.80 3.51
C ASN A 161 1.55 5.63 4.40
N LEU A 162 2.84 5.29 4.44
CA LEU A 162 3.88 6.07 5.11
C LEU A 162 4.62 6.92 4.07
N ILE A 163 4.44 8.24 4.16
CA ILE A 163 5.06 9.21 3.25
C ILE A 163 6.01 10.09 4.06
N SER A 164 7.34 9.83 4.02
CA SER A 164 8.31 10.54 4.87
C SER A 164 9.78 10.24 4.55
N PRO A 165 10.68 11.23 4.47
CA PRO A 165 10.50 12.56 3.88
C PRO A 165 10.55 12.50 2.34
N ASN A 166 9.90 13.44 1.66
CA ASN A 166 10.07 13.69 0.22
C ASN A 166 10.32 15.21 0.04
N TYR A 167 11.09 15.59 -0.98
CA TYR A 167 11.74 16.91 -1.10
C TYR A 167 11.15 17.78 -2.21
#